data_AF-A0A6S8W9C2-F1
#
_entry.id   AF-A0A6S8W9C2-F1
#
_cell.length_a   1.000
_cell.length_b   1.000
_cell.length_c   1.000
_cell.angle_alpha   90.00
_cell.angle_beta   90.00
_cell.angle_gamma   90.00
#
_symmetry.space_group_name_H-M   'P 1'
#
loop_
_entity.id
_entity.type
_entity.pdbx_description
1 polymer ?
#
loop_
_entity_poly.entity_id
_entity_poly.type
_entity_poly.pdbx_seq_one_letter_code
_entity_poly.pdbx_strand_id
1 'polypeptide(L)'
;MALRRLATSVNSIATRRLNLNLQNHAVAVRWYRGDSGDMKHRRDVSAKKHDDEIVKREEALLVIAEPKAIKIQERHVRMPKLEEIPKASLPPSMREQSAEMNESSLSELELEVRKKRLVYRSKQRGWLEVDLLLGTWASINVPSLNLDELDQFEDFVNLESTDIYNIITLRTDVPEFMKREDGEGVVEKIQEWARSSPLGKGEPDKYSEVKKDHNLI
;
A
#
# COMPACT_ATOMS: atom_id res chain seq x y z
N MET A 1 18.59 39.01 -79.08
CA MET A 1 18.09 37.95 -78.17
C MET A 1 16.60 38.22 -77.96
N ALA A 2 15.71 37.65 -78.78
CA ALA A 2 15.09 36.32 -78.57
C ALA A 2 14.29 36.28 -77.25
N LEU A 3 13.01 35.90 -77.18
CA LEU A 3 12.01 35.42 -78.13
C LEU A 3 10.67 35.42 -77.35
N ARG A 4 9.59 35.88 -77.97
CA ARG A 4 8.20 35.53 -77.60
C ARG A 4 7.98 34.03 -77.86
N ARG A 5 7.13 33.37 -77.04
CA ARG A 5 6.29 32.18 -77.36
C ARG A 5 5.37 31.93 -76.15
N LEU A 6 4.07 32.27 -76.19
CA LEU A 6 2.93 31.50 -76.74
C LEU A 6 2.75 30.10 -76.15
N ALA A 7 1.70 29.92 -75.35
CA ALA A 7 0.77 28.79 -75.45
C ALA A 7 -0.52 29.07 -74.66
N THR A 8 -1.57 29.39 -75.42
CA THR A 8 -2.98 29.24 -75.10
C THR A 8 -3.33 27.79 -74.71
N SER A 9 -4.21 27.58 -73.72
CA SER A 9 -5.10 26.42 -73.76
C SER A 9 -6.31 26.57 -72.83
N VAL A 10 -7.46 26.83 -73.46
CA VAL A 10 -8.78 26.24 -73.21
C VAL A 10 -9.55 26.66 -71.93
N ASN A 11 -10.50 27.58 -72.15
CA ASN A 11 -11.80 27.64 -71.47
C ASN A 11 -12.40 26.24 -71.32
N SER A 12 -12.87 25.84 -70.13
CA SER A 12 -13.99 24.90 -70.04
C SER A 12 -14.55 24.75 -68.62
N ILE A 13 -15.78 25.26 -68.47
CA ILE A 13 -16.85 24.78 -67.58
C ILE A 13 -16.79 25.27 -66.13
N ALA A 14 -17.58 26.33 -65.90
CA ALA A 14 -18.27 26.57 -64.64
C ALA A 14 -19.05 25.31 -64.22
N THR A 15 -18.57 24.62 -63.19
CA THR A 15 -19.38 23.62 -62.48
C THR A 15 -19.86 24.25 -61.18
N ARG A 16 -21.19 24.34 -61.07
CA ARG A 16 -21.94 24.81 -59.90
C ARG A 16 -21.38 24.19 -58.63
N ARG A 17 -21.01 25.03 -57.66
CA ARG A 17 -20.87 24.60 -56.26
C ARG A 17 -22.23 24.10 -55.78
N LEU A 18 -22.42 22.79 -55.76
CA LEU A 18 -23.41 22.18 -54.88
C LEU A 18 -22.82 22.24 -53.47
N ASN A 19 -23.44 23.06 -52.62
CA ASN A 19 -23.21 23.04 -51.17
C ASN A 19 -23.69 21.69 -50.64
N LEU A 20 -22.80 20.69 -50.66
CA LEU A 20 -22.93 19.52 -49.80
C LEU A 20 -22.39 19.93 -48.43
N ASN A 21 -23.32 20.22 -47.54
CA ASN A 21 -23.07 20.45 -46.12
C ASN A 21 -22.63 19.12 -45.48
N LEU A 22 -21.37 18.73 -45.70
CA LEU A 22 -20.73 17.72 -44.87
C LEU A 22 -20.43 18.39 -43.53
N GLN A 23 -21.31 18.14 -42.57
CA GLN A 23 -21.00 18.31 -41.15
C GLN A 23 -19.77 17.46 -40.84
N ASN A 24 -18.59 18.09 -40.95
CA ASN A 24 -17.34 17.59 -40.40
C ASN A 24 -17.53 17.44 -38.89
N HIS A 25 -17.99 16.27 -38.46
CA HIS A 25 -17.82 15.83 -37.08
C HIS A 25 -16.31 15.61 -36.94
N ALA A 26 -15.63 16.63 -36.42
CA ALA A 26 -14.23 16.52 -36.08
C ALA A 26 -14.12 15.39 -35.05
N VAL A 27 -13.67 14.22 -35.49
CA VAL A 27 -13.22 13.17 -34.58
C VAL A 27 -11.92 13.69 -34.00
N ALA A 28 -12.03 14.41 -32.88
CA ALA A 28 -10.89 14.77 -32.07
C ALA A 28 -10.23 13.48 -31.63
N VAL A 29 -9.12 13.13 -32.28
CA VAL A 29 -8.23 12.05 -31.82
C VAL A 29 -7.68 12.51 -30.48
N ARG A 30 -8.33 12.04 -29.41
CA ARG A 30 -8.02 12.40 -28.03
C ARG A 30 -6.78 11.63 -27.59
N TRP A 31 -5.61 12.21 -27.78
CA TRP A 31 -4.40 11.73 -27.11
C TRP A 31 -4.42 12.16 -25.64
N TYR A 32 -4.01 11.26 -24.75
CA TYR A 32 -3.91 11.50 -23.31
C TYR A 32 -2.85 12.59 -23.04
N ARG A 33 -3.29 13.76 -22.57
CA ARG A 33 -2.40 14.90 -22.29
C ARG A 33 -1.85 14.96 -20.85
N GLY A 34 -2.04 13.90 -20.06
CA GLY A 34 -1.58 13.87 -18.66
C GLY A 34 -2.30 14.84 -17.72
N ASP A 35 -3.22 15.66 -18.22
CA ASP A 35 -3.85 16.78 -17.50
C ASP A 35 -5.34 16.53 -17.25
N SER A 36 -5.70 15.28 -16.92
CA SER A 36 -7.11 14.92 -16.65
C SER A 36 -7.62 15.45 -15.30
N GLY A 37 -6.75 16.06 -14.49
CA GLY A 37 -7.04 16.48 -13.12
C GLY A 37 -7.35 15.30 -12.19
N ASP A 38 -7.70 15.60 -10.94
CA ASP A 38 -8.16 14.59 -9.99
C ASP A 38 -9.43 13.90 -10.50
N MET A 39 -9.48 12.58 -10.35
CA MET A 39 -10.65 11.77 -10.71
C MET A 39 -11.81 12.14 -9.79
N LYS A 40 -12.70 13.00 -10.27
CA LYS A 40 -13.92 13.39 -9.53
C LYS A 40 -15.01 12.33 -9.73
N HIS A 41 -15.70 11.97 -8.66
CA HIS A 41 -16.82 11.05 -8.74
C HIS A 41 -17.93 11.65 -9.62
N ARG A 42 -18.70 10.83 -10.34
CA ARG A 42 -19.78 11.32 -11.24
C ARG A 42 -20.76 12.24 -10.51
N ARG A 43 -21.06 11.93 -9.25
CA ARG A 43 -21.87 12.76 -8.33
C ARG A 43 -21.35 14.19 -8.16
N ASP A 44 -20.03 14.38 -8.27
CA ASP A 44 -19.36 15.68 -8.05
C ASP A 44 -19.24 16.48 -9.35
N VAL A 45 -19.37 15.83 -10.50
CA VAL A 45 -19.25 16.45 -11.84
C VAL A 45 -20.63 16.64 -12.51
N SER A 46 -21.60 15.80 -12.17
CA SER A 46 -22.96 15.88 -12.72
C SER A 46 -23.66 17.16 -12.26
N ALA A 47 -24.23 17.89 -13.22
CA ALA A 47 -25.12 19.02 -12.95
C ALA A 47 -26.43 18.59 -12.25
N LYS A 48 -26.80 17.31 -12.37
CA LYS A 48 -28.01 16.70 -11.80
C LYS A 48 -27.63 15.72 -10.70
N LYS A 49 -27.02 16.23 -9.63
CA LYS A 49 -26.43 15.45 -8.53
C LYS A 49 -27.30 14.28 -8.01
N HIS A 50 -28.61 14.49 -7.85
CA HIS A 50 -29.53 13.49 -7.28
C HIS A 50 -30.54 12.88 -8.26
N ASP A 51 -30.64 13.41 -9.49
CA ASP A 51 -31.64 12.96 -10.47
C ASP A 51 -31.07 12.03 -11.54
N ASP A 52 -29.75 11.84 -11.57
CA ASP A 52 -29.11 10.90 -12.49
C ASP A 52 -29.36 9.44 -12.05
N GLU A 53 -30.11 8.69 -12.85
CA GLU A 53 -30.38 7.25 -12.63
C GLU A 53 -29.10 6.42 -12.49
N ILE A 54 -28.03 6.84 -13.17
CA ILE A 54 -26.72 6.18 -13.13
C ILE A 54 -26.09 6.35 -11.75
N VAL A 55 -26.15 7.54 -11.15
CA VAL A 55 -25.59 7.79 -9.81
C VAL A 55 -26.34 6.96 -8.78
N LYS A 56 -27.69 6.89 -8.86
CA LYS A 56 -28.50 6.03 -7.97
C LYS A 56 -28.12 4.56 -8.08
N ARG A 57 -27.86 4.08 -9.30
CA ARG A 57 -27.41 2.69 -9.54
C ARG A 57 -26.01 2.45 -8.98
N GLU A 58 -25.08 3.38 -9.18
CA GLU A 58 -23.71 3.30 -8.65
C GLU A 58 -23.72 3.29 -7.12
N GLU A 59 -24.50 4.17 -6.48
CA GLU A 59 -24.69 4.21 -5.03
C GLU A 59 -25.26 2.90 -4.48
N ALA A 60 -26.30 2.34 -5.14
CA ALA A 60 -26.87 1.06 -4.74
C ALA A 60 -25.85 -0.10 -4.83
N LEU A 61 -25.00 -0.10 -5.86
CA LEU A 61 -23.92 -1.08 -5.99
C LEU A 61 -22.84 -0.88 -4.93
N LEU A 62 -22.49 0.38 -4.65
CA LEU A 62 -21.49 0.75 -3.65
C LEU A 62 -21.95 0.32 -2.24
N VAL A 63 -23.21 0.52 -1.87
CA VAL A 63 -23.78 0.02 -0.60
C VAL A 63 -23.64 -1.51 -0.45
N ILE A 64 -23.73 -2.26 -1.56
CA ILE A 64 -23.53 -3.72 -1.55
C ILE A 64 -22.05 -4.09 -1.49
N ALA A 65 -21.20 -3.30 -2.15
CA ALA A 65 -19.77 -3.59 -2.33
C ALA A 65 -18.91 -3.16 -1.12
N GLU A 66 -19.20 -2.01 -0.50
CA GLU A 66 -18.48 -1.47 0.66
C GLU A 66 -18.31 -2.48 1.80
N PRO A 67 -19.37 -3.13 2.34
CA PRO A 67 -19.20 -4.07 3.45
C PRO A 67 -18.34 -5.27 3.05
N LYS A 68 -18.40 -5.70 1.78
CA LYS A 68 -17.54 -6.77 1.28
C LYS A 68 -16.09 -6.32 1.17
N ALA A 69 -15.86 -5.12 0.64
CA ALA A 69 -14.52 -4.55 0.50
C ALA A 69 -13.86 -4.33 1.87
N ILE A 70 -14.60 -3.79 2.83
CA ILE A 70 -14.15 -3.60 4.22
C ILE A 70 -13.77 -4.96 4.83
N LYS A 71 -14.65 -5.97 4.74
CA LYS A 71 -14.36 -7.30 5.29
C LYS A 71 -13.14 -7.97 4.64
N ILE A 72 -12.95 -7.78 3.34
CA ILE A 72 -11.77 -8.27 2.62
C ILE A 72 -10.54 -7.53 3.13
N GLN A 73 -10.58 -6.20 3.21
CA GLN A 73 -9.48 -5.38 3.68
C GLN A 73 -9.09 -5.71 5.13
N GLU A 74 -10.07 -5.81 6.03
CA GLU A 74 -9.88 -6.22 7.42
C GLU A 74 -9.17 -7.58 7.50
N ARG A 75 -9.58 -8.56 6.68
CA ARG A 75 -8.91 -9.87 6.64
C ARG A 75 -7.47 -9.79 6.16
N HIS A 76 -7.14 -8.86 5.26
CA HIS A 76 -5.78 -8.67 4.74
C HIS A 76 -4.87 -7.88 5.67
N VAL A 77 -5.45 -6.94 6.42
CA VAL A 77 -4.72 -6.09 7.37
C VAL A 77 -4.52 -6.82 8.70
N ARG A 78 -5.55 -7.49 9.20
CA ARG A 78 -5.51 -8.21 10.47
C ARG A 78 -4.57 -9.42 10.38
N MET A 79 -3.80 -9.67 11.45
CA MET A 79 -3.08 -10.93 11.56
C MET A 79 -4.00 -12.14 11.71
N PRO A 80 -3.79 -13.23 10.93
CA PRO A 80 -4.68 -14.39 10.98
C PRO A 80 -4.57 -15.12 12.32
N LYS A 81 -5.72 -15.36 12.95
CA LYS A 81 -5.83 -16.11 14.19
C LYS A 81 -5.45 -17.58 14.01
N LEU A 82 -5.07 -18.25 15.08
CA LEU A 82 -4.68 -19.67 15.02
C LEU A 82 -5.82 -20.56 14.50
N GLU A 83 -7.06 -20.21 14.82
CA GLU A 83 -8.29 -20.90 14.36
C GLU A 83 -8.49 -20.85 12.83
N GLU A 84 -8.07 -19.75 12.19
CA GLU A 84 -8.24 -19.54 10.75
C GLU A 84 -7.13 -20.21 9.93
N ILE A 85 -6.02 -20.59 10.57
CA ILE A 85 -4.88 -21.20 9.91
C ILE A 85 -5.16 -22.69 9.71
N PRO A 86 -5.02 -23.23 8.48
CA PRO A 86 -5.16 -24.66 8.25
C PRO A 86 -4.16 -25.45 9.10
N LYS A 87 -4.62 -26.49 9.80
CA LYS A 87 -3.76 -27.35 10.64
C LYS A 87 -2.58 -27.97 9.88
N ALA A 88 -2.70 -28.11 8.56
CA ALA A 88 -1.62 -28.60 7.70
C ALA A 88 -0.44 -27.61 7.57
N SER A 89 -0.69 -26.32 7.80
CA SER A 89 0.33 -25.26 7.75
C SER A 89 1.07 -25.07 9.08
N LEU A 90 0.61 -25.72 10.16
CA LEU A 90 1.30 -25.72 11.44
C LEU A 90 2.47 -26.71 11.42
N PRO A 91 3.61 -26.40 12.07
CA PRO A 91 4.70 -27.35 12.19
C PRO A 91 4.24 -28.61 12.95
N PRO A 92 4.83 -29.79 12.69
CA PRO A 92 4.42 -31.06 13.32
C PRO A 92 4.32 -30.97 14.84
N SER A 93 5.28 -30.30 15.48
CA SER A 93 5.30 -30.07 16.94
C SER A 93 4.09 -29.30 17.46
N MET A 94 3.62 -28.26 16.76
CA MET A 94 2.43 -27.49 17.16
C MET A 94 1.13 -28.17 16.78
N ARG A 95 1.12 -28.95 15.69
CA ARG A 95 -0.06 -29.68 15.23
C ARG A 95 -0.51 -30.72 16.25
N GLU A 96 0.45 -31.47 16.82
CA GLU A 96 0.21 -32.47 17.85
C GLU A 96 -0.23 -31.83 19.18
N GLN A 97 0.40 -30.72 19.57
CA GLN A 97 0.04 -29.97 20.78
C GLN A 97 -1.38 -29.37 20.72
N SER A 98 -1.86 -28.95 19.55
CA SER A 98 -3.18 -28.32 19.41
C SER A 98 -4.39 -29.23 19.64
N ALA A 99 -4.21 -30.55 19.64
CA ALA A 99 -5.32 -31.52 19.72
C ALA A 99 -5.71 -31.90 21.16
N GLU A 100 -4.83 -31.69 22.15
CA GLU A 100 -4.98 -32.18 23.53
C GLU A 100 -4.69 -31.08 24.59
N MET A 101 -4.79 -29.79 24.23
CA MET A 101 -4.43 -28.68 25.12
C MET A 101 -5.61 -27.95 25.77
N ASN A 102 -5.43 -27.55 27.02
CA ASN A 102 -6.36 -26.69 27.77
C ASN A 102 -6.38 -25.25 27.21
N GLU A 103 -7.48 -24.53 27.44
CA GLU A 103 -7.73 -23.18 26.92
C GLU A 103 -6.61 -22.17 27.23
N SER A 104 -6.00 -22.25 28.42
CA SER A 104 -4.87 -21.39 28.82
C SER A 104 -3.59 -21.62 28.00
N SER A 105 -3.33 -22.86 27.58
CA SER A 105 -2.14 -23.18 26.79
C SER A 105 -2.30 -22.78 25.33
N LEU A 106 -3.54 -22.75 24.82
CA LEU A 106 -3.84 -22.27 23.47
C LEU A 106 -3.62 -20.76 23.35
N SER A 107 -4.02 -19.97 24.34
CA SER A 107 -3.78 -18.52 24.33
C SER A 107 -2.29 -18.18 24.37
N GLU A 108 -1.49 -18.91 25.15
CA GLU A 108 -0.03 -18.74 25.20
C GLU A 108 0.61 -19.03 23.83
N LEU A 109 0.21 -20.14 23.19
CA LEU A 109 0.66 -20.49 21.84
C LEU A 109 0.25 -19.45 20.80
N GLU A 110 -0.96 -18.91 20.88
CA GLU A 110 -1.42 -17.86 19.97
C GLU A 110 -0.57 -16.58 20.13
N LEU A 111 -0.22 -16.20 21.37
CA LEU A 111 0.68 -15.08 21.64
C LEU A 111 2.09 -15.34 21.10
N GLU A 112 2.63 -16.54 21.27
CA GLU A 112 3.93 -16.90 20.70
C GLU A 112 3.92 -16.84 19.16
N VAL A 113 2.89 -17.37 18.52
CA VAL A 113 2.73 -17.36 17.07
C VAL A 113 2.59 -15.91 16.58
N ARG A 114 1.84 -15.08 17.29
CA ARG A 114 1.71 -13.65 17.00
C ARG A 114 3.06 -12.94 17.06
N LYS A 115 3.83 -13.12 18.14
CA LYS A 115 5.19 -12.56 18.30
C LYS A 115 6.13 -13.01 17.19
N LYS A 116 6.19 -14.32 16.90
CA LYS A 116 7.03 -14.88 15.82
C LYS A 116 6.67 -14.30 14.45
N ARG A 117 5.38 -14.13 14.17
CA ARG A 117 4.93 -13.55 12.89
C ARG A 117 5.26 -12.06 12.78
N LEU A 118 5.10 -11.27 13.84
CA LEU A 118 5.46 -9.85 13.85
C LEU A 118 6.96 -9.65 13.59
N VAL A 119 7.81 -10.47 14.21
CA VAL A 119 9.25 -10.49 13.92
C VAL A 119 9.50 -10.84 12.45
N TYR A 120 8.86 -11.87 11.91
CA TYR A 120 9.04 -12.25 10.51
C TYR A 120 8.62 -11.13 9.53
N ARG A 121 7.44 -10.52 9.75
CA ARG A 121 6.95 -9.38 8.95
C ARG A 121 7.90 -8.18 8.99
N SER A 122 8.54 -7.94 10.14
CA SER A 122 9.51 -6.85 10.31
C SER A 122 10.81 -7.06 9.53
N LYS A 123 11.12 -8.30 9.15
CA LYS A 123 12.34 -8.69 8.42
C LYS A 123 12.15 -8.82 6.90
N GLN A 124 10.91 -8.84 6.41
CA GLN A 124 10.56 -9.25 5.06
C GLN A 124 9.80 -8.15 4.31
N ARG A 125 10.37 -6.94 4.27
CA ARG A 125 9.75 -5.78 3.61
C ARG A 125 10.36 -5.46 2.24
N GLY A 126 11.55 -5.96 1.96
CA GLY A 126 12.25 -5.77 0.68
C GLY A 126 13.09 -4.49 0.62
N TRP A 127 13.11 -3.70 1.69
CA TRP A 127 13.99 -2.55 1.88
C TRP A 127 14.98 -2.88 2.97
N LEU A 128 16.25 -3.02 2.58
CA LEU A 128 17.28 -3.54 3.46
C LEU A 128 17.49 -2.67 4.71
N GLU A 129 17.37 -1.35 4.57
CA GLU A 129 17.54 -0.40 5.66
C GLU A 129 16.47 -0.59 6.74
N VAL A 130 15.21 -0.75 6.31
CA VAL A 130 14.08 -0.97 7.21
C VAL A 130 14.15 -2.35 7.84
N ASP A 131 14.43 -3.38 7.03
CA ASP A 131 14.54 -4.76 7.49
C ASP A 131 15.64 -4.90 8.56
N LEU A 132 16.74 -4.16 8.40
CA LEU A 132 17.84 -4.17 9.37
C LEU A 132 17.50 -3.39 10.64
N LEU A 133 16.98 -2.16 10.53
CA LEU A 133 16.65 -1.36 11.71
C LEU A 133 15.49 -1.97 12.52
N LEU A 134 14.39 -2.27 11.84
CA LEU A 134 13.17 -2.78 12.46
C LEU A 134 13.31 -4.27 12.80
N GLY A 135 13.90 -5.08 11.92
CA GLY A 135 14.03 -6.51 12.13
C GLY A 135 14.97 -6.87 13.29
N THR A 136 16.07 -6.13 13.47
CA THR A 136 16.95 -6.31 14.64
C THR A 136 16.25 -5.92 15.93
N TRP A 137 15.64 -4.72 15.97
CA TRP A 137 14.89 -4.25 17.12
C TRP A 137 13.77 -5.23 17.51
N ALA A 138 13.02 -5.71 16.52
CA ALA A 138 11.92 -6.64 16.72
C ALA A 138 12.40 -7.97 17.32
N SER A 139 13.51 -8.51 16.82
CA SER A 139 14.04 -9.78 17.33
C SER A 139 14.48 -9.72 18.80
N ILE A 140 14.93 -8.54 19.27
CA ILE A 140 15.39 -8.33 20.65
C ILE A 140 14.22 -8.03 21.57
N ASN A 141 13.31 -7.14 21.17
CA ASN A 141 12.33 -6.54 22.07
C ASN A 141 10.95 -7.21 22.02
N VAL A 142 10.50 -7.74 20.88
CA VAL A 142 9.15 -8.34 20.74
C VAL A 142 8.87 -9.47 21.74
N PRO A 143 9.84 -10.34 22.11
CA PRO A 143 9.61 -11.36 23.13
C PRO A 143 9.18 -10.78 24.49
N SER A 144 9.68 -9.61 24.87
CA SER A 144 9.45 -8.97 26.17
C SER A 144 8.33 -7.93 26.20
N LEU A 145 7.71 -7.60 25.05
CA LEU A 145 6.63 -6.61 25.00
C LEU A 145 5.36 -7.10 25.70
N ASN A 146 4.66 -6.16 26.33
CA ASN A 146 3.32 -6.35 26.87
C ASN A 146 2.26 -6.42 25.75
N LEU A 147 1.04 -6.89 26.06
CA LEU A 147 -0.03 -7.02 25.06
C LEU A 147 -0.38 -5.71 24.35
N ASP A 148 -0.50 -4.62 25.11
CA ASP A 148 -0.83 -3.31 24.59
C ASP A 148 0.31 -2.69 23.75
N GLU A 149 1.56 -2.97 24.11
CA GLU A 149 2.72 -2.62 23.28
C GLU A 149 2.77 -3.46 22.00
N LEU A 150 2.36 -4.73 22.08
CA LEU A 150 2.29 -5.63 20.93
C LEU A 150 1.22 -5.19 19.93
N ASP A 151 0.07 -4.72 20.42
CA ASP A 151 -1.00 -4.13 19.60
C ASP A 151 -0.49 -2.87 18.88
N GLN A 152 0.17 -1.95 19.60
CA GLN A 152 0.79 -0.77 19.00
C GLN A 152 1.85 -1.13 17.95
N PHE A 153 2.66 -2.16 18.21
CA PHE A 153 3.66 -2.64 17.27
C PHE A 153 3.03 -3.29 16.03
N GLU A 154 1.91 -4.00 16.18
CA GLU A 154 1.16 -4.57 15.06
C GLU A 154 0.63 -3.47 14.13
N ASP A 155 0.03 -2.42 14.69
CA ASP A 155 -0.45 -1.26 13.93
C ASP A 155 0.70 -0.58 13.17
N PHE A 156 1.85 -0.42 13.82
CA PHE A 156 3.05 0.13 13.17
C PHE A 156 3.57 -0.74 12.03
N VAL A 157 3.60 -2.07 12.22
CA VAL A 157 4.02 -3.03 11.19
C VAL A 157 2.99 -3.16 10.06
N ASN A 158 1.76 -2.68 10.22
CA ASN A 158 0.79 -2.65 9.13
C ASN A 158 0.94 -1.43 8.21
N LEU A 159 1.76 -0.45 8.57
CA LEU A 159 2.09 0.69 7.70
C LEU A 159 2.96 0.29 6.50
N GLU A 160 2.94 1.15 5.49
CA GLU A 160 3.79 1.02 4.31
C GLU A 160 5.27 1.17 4.70
N SER A 161 6.16 0.43 4.01
CA SER A 161 7.60 0.47 4.29
C SER A 161 8.18 1.88 4.17
N THR A 162 7.67 2.71 3.26
CA THR A 162 8.07 4.11 3.10
C THR A 162 7.66 4.96 4.30
N ASP A 163 6.44 4.81 4.80
CA ASP A 163 5.95 5.53 5.98
C ASP A 163 6.73 5.15 7.23
N ILE A 164 6.95 3.85 7.44
CA ILE A 164 7.76 3.33 8.55
C ILE A 164 9.15 3.94 8.52
N TYR A 165 9.81 3.93 7.35
CA TYR A 165 11.13 4.52 7.22
C TYR A 165 11.13 6.01 7.54
N ASN A 166 10.15 6.77 7.07
CA ASN A 166 10.04 8.20 7.34
C ASN A 166 9.78 8.50 8.82
N ILE A 167 8.96 7.68 9.49
CA ILE A 167 8.69 7.79 10.92
C ILE A 167 9.93 7.45 11.75
N ILE A 168 10.64 6.36 11.43
CA ILE A 168 11.85 5.94 12.14
C ILE A 168 12.97 6.98 11.97
N THR A 169 13.09 7.58 10.79
CA THR A 169 14.08 8.61 10.48
C THR A 169 13.65 10.03 10.87
N LEU A 170 12.49 10.18 11.52
CA LEU A 170 11.96 11.46 12.02
C LEU A 170 11.70 12.50 10.92
N ARG A 171 11.49 12.05 9.68
CA ARG A 171 11.06 12.90 8.57
C ARG A 171 9.58 13.21 8.65
N THR A 172 8.82 12.31 9.29
CA THR A 172 7.38 12.45 9.52
C THR A 172 7.10 12.13 10.98
N ASP A 173 6.17 12.87 11.55
CA ASP A 173 5.72 12.63 12.93
C ASP A 173 4.95 11.32 13.04
N VAL A 174 4.97 10.74 14.24
CA VAL A 174 4.15 9.57 14.57
C VAL A 174 2.66 9.95 14.39
N PRO A 175 1.85 9.13 13.70
CA PRO A 175 0.41 9.36 13.57
C PRO A 175 -0.28 9.49 14.94
N GLU A 176 -1.27 10.37 15.03
CA GLU A 176 -1.95 10.69 16.31
C GLU A 176 -2.59 9.46 16.97
N PHE A 177 -3.18 8.56 16.18
CA PHE A 177 -3.79 7.32 16.68
C PHE A 177 -2.80 6.35 17.36
N MET A 178 -1.50 6.53 17.13
CA MET A 178 -0.44 5.64 17.62
C MET A 178 0.42 6.31 18.70
N LYS A 179 0.24 7.61 18.94
CA LYS A 179 0.91 8.33 20.01
C LYS A 179 0.27 7.97 21.34
N ARG A 180 1.09 7.65 22.35
CA ARG A 180 0.63 7.53 23.74
C ARG A 180 0.73 8.88 24.43
N GLU A 181 -0.19 9.14 25.35
CA GLU A 181 -0.18 10.34 26.20
C GLU A 181 1.10 10.40 27.05
N ASP A 182 1.63 9.25 27.45
CA ASP A 182 2.83 9.12 28.29
C ASP A 182 4.15 9.32 27.54
N GLY A 183 4.14 9.40 26.20
CA GLY A 183 5.35 9.57 25.38
C GLY A 183 6.30 8.36 25.31
N GLU A 184 6.05 7.29 26.08
CA GLU A 184 6.84 6.05 26.10
C GLU A 184 6.28 4.96 25.18
N GLY A 185 5.80 5.34 24.00
CA GLY A 185 5.28 4.39 23.02
C GLY A 185 6.36 3.50 22.39
N VAL A 186 5.93 2.40 21.79
CA VAL A 186 6.83 1.46 21.11
C VAL A 186 7.56 2.12 19.95
N VAL A 187 6.88 3.03 19.24
CA VAL A 187 7.43 3.72 18.06
C VAL A 187 8.57 4.65 18.46
N GLU A 188 8.42 5.35 19.58
CA GLU A 188 9.42 6.21 20.18
C GLU A 188 10.65 5.39 20.61
N LYS A 189 10.45 4.22 21.23
CA LYS A 189 11.54 3.27 21.54
C LYS A 189 12.28 2.81 20.28
N ILE A 190 11.57 2.59 19.17
CA ILE A 190 12.17 2.24 17.87
C ILE A 190 12.97 3.44 17.30
N GLN A 191 12.45 4.66 17.42
CA GLN A 191 13.16 5.87 16.98
C GLN A 191 14.45 6.08 17.79
N GLU A 192 14.40 5.89 19.11
CA GLU A 192 15.58 5.93 19.98
C GLU A 192 16.60 4.86 19.60
N TRP A 193 16.13 3.63 19.35
CA TRP A 193 16.99 2.56 18.84
C TRP A 193 17.66 2.97 17.52
N ALA A 194 16.90 3.47 16.55
CA ALA A 194 17.44 3.88 15.26
C ALA A 194 18.45 5.04 15.38
N ARG A 195 18.28 5.96 16.33
CA ARG A 195 19.27 7.01 16.64
C ARG A 195 20.54 6.43 17.27
N SER A 196 20.38 5.49 18.20
CA SER A 196 21.49 4.85 18.94
C SER A 196 22.28 3.88 18.08
N SER A 197 21.64 3.27 17.07
CA SER A 197 22.21 2.27 16.20
C SER A 197 22.94 2.96 15.04
N PRO A 198 24.28 2.96 15.00
CA PRO A 198 25.09 3.72 14.03
C PRO A 198 25.09 3.08 12.63
N LEU A 199 24.06 2.32 12.29
CA LEU A 199 23.98 1.47 11.09
C LEU A 199 23.88 2.24 9.77
N GLY A 200 23.90 3.58 9.78
CA GLY A 200 24.13 4.40 8.59
C GLY A 200 25.60 4.73 8.31
N LYS A 201 26.51 4.41 9.24
CA LYS A 201 27.97 4.62 9.13
C LYS A 201 28.77 3.31 9.24
N GLY A 202 28.10 2.16 9.11
CA GLY A 202 28.72 0.86 9.31
C GLY A 202 29.70 0.51 8.19
N GLU A 203 30.77 -0.19 8.53
CA GLU A 203 31.59 -0.89 7.54
C GLU A 203 30.82 -2.11 7.01
N PRO A 204 30.98 -2.50 5.73
CA PRO A 204 30.30 -3.65 5.10
C PRO A 204 30.28 -4.93 5.95
N ASP A 205 31.37 -5.18 6.70
CA ASP A 205 31.53 -6.38 7.51
C ASP A 205 30.58 -6.42 8.71
N LYS A 206 30.40 -5.29 9.40
CA LYS A 206 29.49 -5.16 10.54
C LYS A 206 28.03 -5.43 10.13
N TYR A 207 27.66 -5.10 8.90
CA TYR A 207 26.34 -5.45 8.37
C TYR A 207 26.17 -6.96 8.19
N SER A 208 27.22 -7.65 7.74
CA SER A 208 27.18 -9.09 7.52
C SER A 208 27.04 -9.87 8.83
N GLU A 209 27.66 -9.37 9.91
CA GLU A 209 27.55 -9.93 11.26
C GLU A 209 26.12 -9.79 11.79
N VAL A 210 25.58 -8.56 11.80
CA VAL A 210 24.21 -8.30 12.27
C VAL A 210 23.17 -9.10 11.47
N LYS A 211 23.39 -9.30 10.17
CA LYS A 211 22.52 -10.15 9.35
C LYS A 211 22.52 -11.61 9.79
N LYS A 212 23.68 -12.16 10.12
CA LYS A 212 23.83 -13.54 10.60
C LYS A 212 23.23 -13.69 11.99
N ASP A 213 23.57 -12.80 12.90
CA ASP A 213 23.17 -12.89 14.31
C ASP A 213 21.64 -12.84 14.47
N HIS A 214 20.98 -12.01 13.64
CA HIS A 214 19.54 -11.84 13.72
C HIS A 214 18.76 -12.73 12.74
N ASN A 215 19.36 -13.69 12.05
CA ASN A 215 18.71 -14.54 11.05
C ASN A 215 17.82 -13.71 10.11
N LEU A 216 18.42 -12.74 9.42
CA LEU A 216 17.75 -11.91 8.40
C LEU A 216 17.78 -12.57 7.02
N ILE A 217 18.53 -13.66 6.85
CA ILE A 217 18.63 -14.56 5.68
C ILE A 217 18.82 -16.00 6.17
#